data_AF-A0A6H2D0K0-F1
#
_entry.id   AF-A0A6H2D0K0-F1
#
_cell.length_a   1.000
_cell.length_b   1.000
_cell.length_c   1.000
_cell.angle_alpha   90.00
_cell.angle_beta   90.00
_cell.angle_gamma   90.00
#
_symmetry.space_group_name_H-M   'P 1'
#
loop_
_entity.id
_entity.type
_entity.pdbx_description
1 polymer ?
#
loop_
_entity_poly.entity_id
_entity_poly.type
_entity_poly.pdbx_seq_one_letter_code
_entity_poly.pdbx_strand_id
1 'polypeptide(L)' 'MSKKEVERLLIAGGENKDVKLKYNAIRTKEEFVSTANEEGYDFTIVELDDVLNESGDDFTTFGNPPARSIWWA' A
#
# COMPACT_ATOMS: atom_id res chain seq x y z
N MET A 1 6.50 13.72 0.27
CA MET A 1 5.67 13.64 -0.95
C MET A 1 6.52 13.14 -2.11
N SER A 2 6.65 11.82 -2.22
CA SER A 2 7.35 11.20 -3.34
C SER A 2 6.73 9.83 -3.64
N LYS A 3 6.48 9.53 -4.92
CA LYS A 3 6.14 8.17 -5.40
C LYS A 3 7.09 7.09 -4.85
N LYS A 4 8.35 7.46 -4.58
CA LYS A 4 9.35 6.59 -3.95
C LYS A 4 8.92 6.05 -2.59
N GLU A 5 8.20 6.83 -1.78
CA GLU A 5 7.70 6.36 -0.48
C GLU A 5 6.56 5.34 -0.65
N VAL A 6 5.75 5.47 -1.71
CA VAL A 6 4.75 4.45 -2.08
C VAL A 6 5.47 3.15 -2.44
N GLU A 7 6.41 3.21 -3.39
CA GLU A 7 7.18 2.04 -3.81
C GLU A 7 7.89 1.37 -2.62
N ARG A 8 8.48 2.18 -1.74
CA ARG A 8 9.14 1.70 -0.52
C ARG A 8 8.17 0.96 0.41
N LEU A 9 6.93 1.42 0.55
CA LEU A 9 5.90 0.74 1.33
C LEU A 9 5.45 -0.57 0.63
N LEU A 10 5.23 -0.54 -0.69
CA LEU A 10 4.80 -1.72 -1.45
C LEU A 10 5.87 -2.82 -1.42
N ILE A 11 7.14 -2.46 -1.50
CA ILE A 11 8.29 -3.37 -1.32
C ILE A 11 8.33 -3.89 0.12
N ALA A 12 8.21 -3.00 1.12
CA ALA A 12 8.22 -3.40 2.52
C ALA A 12 7.10 -4.40 2.85
N GLY A 13 5.91 -4.26 2.27
CA GLY A 13 4.84 -5.24 2.43
C GLY A 13 5.00 -6.52 1.58
N GLY A 14 5.80 -6.51 0.52
CA GLY A 14 6.18 -7.74 -0.17
C GLY A 14 7.23 -8.55 0.60
N GLU A 15 8.18 -7.86 1.22
CA GLU A 15 9.26 -8.46 2.02
C GLU A 15 8.82 -8.84 3.44
N ASN A 16 7.93 -8.04 4.06
CA ASN A 16 7.49 -8.22 5.44
C ASN A 16 5.99 -8.57 5.54
N LYS A 17 5.73 -9.79 6.02
CA LYS A 17 4.36 -10.32 6.21
C LYS A 17 3.55 -9.55 7.25
N ASP A 18 4.18 -8.98 8.27
CA ASP A 18 3.47 -8.22 9.31
C ASP A 18 2.98 -6.87 8.76
N VAL A 19 3.82 -6.20 7.97
CA VAL A 19 3.43 -4.99 7.21
C VAL A 19 2.27 -5.33 6.28
N LYS A 20 2.42 -6.40 5.48
CA LYS A 20 1.35 -6.87 4.58
C LYS A 20 0.02 -7.08 5.30
N LEU A 21 0.02 -7.81 6.43
CA LEU A 21 -1.18 -8.12 7.19
C LEU A 21 -1.81 -6.87 7.80
N LYS A 22 -0.99 -5.97 8.38
CA LYS A 22 -1.46 -4.71 8.95
C LYS A 22 -2.19 -3.86 7.91
N TYR A 23 -1.55 -3.65 6.76
CA TYR A 23 -2.10 -2.78 5.72
C TYR A 23 -3.24 -3.43 4.92
N ASN A 24 -3.27 -4.76 4.78
CA ASN A 24 -4.42 -5.45 4.20
C ASN A 24 -5.68 -5.37 5.08
N ALA A 25 -5.54 -5.18 6.40
CA ALA A 25 -6.69 -4.97 7.28
C ALA A 25 -7.36 -3.61 7.06
N ILE A 26 -6.64 -2.65 6.49
CA ILE A 26 -7.13 -1.30 6.20
C ILE A 26 -8.00 -1.33 4.94
N ARG A 27 -9.24 -0.85 5.04
CA ARG A 27 -10.22 -0.95 3.95
C ARG A 27 -10.22 0.22 2.99
N THR A 28 -9.88 1.41 3.48
CA THR A 28 -9.96 2.67 2.73
C THR A 28 -8.57 3.14 2.31
N LYS A 29 -8.46 3.88 1.20
CA LYS A 29 -7.18 4.46 0.76
C LYS A 29 -6.76 5.59 1.71
N GLU A 30 -7.72 6.33 2.23
CA GLU A 30 -7.51 7.39 3.21
C GLU A 30 -6.81 6.88 4.46
N GLU A 31 -7.32 5.80 5.07
CA GLU A 31 -6.68 5.21 6.26
C GLU A 31 -5.34 4.56 5.92
N PHE A 32 -5.19 4.02 4.71
CA PHE A 32 -3.94 3.38 4.27
C PHE A 32 -2.82 4.41 4.19
N VAL A 33 -3.11 5.53 3.53
CA VAL A 33 -2.21 6.67 3.40
C VAL A 33 -1.96 7.32 4.76
N SER A 34 -2.99 7.50 5.59
CA SER A 34 -2.83 8.06 6.94
C SER A 34 -1.90 7.21 7.80
N THR A 35 -2.08 5.88 7.79
CA THR A 35 -1.22 4.94 8.53
C THR A 35 0.21 4.97 8.00
N ALA A 36 0.37 5.03 6.68
CA ALA A 36 1.68 5.12 6.04
C ALA A 36 2.41 6.41 6.45
N ASN A 37 1.72 7.55 6.44
CA ASN A 37 2.24 8.84 6.86
C ASN A 37 2.66 8.83 8.35
N GLU A 38 1.88 8.18 9.23
CA GLU A 38 2.23 8.00 10.65
C GLU A 38 3.49 7.15 10.86
N GLU A 39 3.75 6.19 9.97
CA GLU A 39 4.96 5.36 9.99
C GLU A 39 6.16 6.02 9.29
N GLY A 40 5.97 7.21 8.71
CA GLY A 40 7.02 7.99 8.05
C GLY A 40 7.12 7.78 6.54
N TYR A 41 6.14 7.11 5.92
CA TYR A 41 5.98 7.04 4.46
C TYR A 41 5.10 8.19 3.99
N ASP A 42 5.71 9.32 3.63
CA ASP A 42 4.99 10.56 3.28
C ASP A 42 4.53 10.60 1.81
N PHE A 43 3.29 10.17 1.56
CA PHE A 43 2.64 10.18 0.24
C PHE A 43 1.13 10.46 0.28
N THR A 44 0.54 10.69 -0.89
CA THR A 44 -0.89 10.96 -1.09
C THR A 44 -1.62 9.81 -1.76
N ILE A 45 -2.96 9.81 -1.68
CA ILE A 45 -3.81 8.86 -2.42
C ILE A 45 -3.57 8.94 -3.92
N VAL A 46 -3.35 10.16 -4.46
CA VAL A 46 -3.07 10.36 -5.89
C VAL A 46 -1.76 9.68 -6.29
N GLU A 47 -0.71 9.81 -5.49
CA GLU A 47 0.57 9.15 -5.75
C GLU A 47 0.46 7.62 -5.62
N LEU A 48 -0.31 7.12 -4.65
CA LEU A 48 -0.63 5.70 -4.55
C LEU A 48 -1.32 5.21 -5.83
N ASP A 49 -2.35 5.92 -6.28
CA ASP A 49 -3.10 5.54 -7.48
C ASP A 49 -2.24 5.62 -8.75
N ASP A 50 -1.39 6.63 -8.88
CA ASP A 50 -0.42 6.72 -9.97
C ASP A 50 0.50 5.51 -10.00
N VAL A 51 1.11 5.15 -8.86
CA VAL A 51 2.05 4.01 -8.78
C VAL A 51 1.36 2.68 -9.07
N LEU A 52 0.15 2.48 -8.53
CA LEU A 52 -0.63 1.27 -8.82
C LEU A 52 -1.01 1.20 -10.31
N ASN A 53 -1.46 2.31 -10.90
CA ASN A 53 -1.80 2.37 -12.33
C ASN A 53 -0.58 2.15 -13.24
N GLU A 54 0.58 2.69 -12.87
CA GLU A 54 1.84 2.51 -13.60
C GLU A 54 2.29 1.04 -13.62
N SER A 55 2.07 0.32 -12.52
CA SER A 55 2.39 -1.12 -12.40
C SER A 55 1.27 -2.05 -12.88
N GLY A 56 0.08 -1.50 -13.16
CA GLY A 56 -1.11 -2.28 -13.53
C GLY A 56 -1.74 -3.03 -12.35
N ASP A 57 -1.46 -2.58 -11.13
CA ASP A 57 -2.00 -3.12 -9.89
C ASP A 57 -3.32 -2.44 -9.50
N ASP A 58 -4.13 -3.14 -8.70
CA ASP A 58 -5.38 -2.61 -8.18
C ASP A 58 -5.43 -2.74 -6.66
N PHE A 59 -5.91 -1.68 -5.99
CA PHE A 59 -6.16 -1.62 -4.55
C PHE A 59 -7.32 -2.52 -4.10
N THR A 60 -7.98 -3.20 -5.03
CA THR A 60 -9.01 -4.20 -4.75
C THR A 60 -8.52 -5.24 -3.73
N THR A 61 -9.35 -5.45 -2.71
CA THR A 61 -9.08 -6.41 -1.64
C THR A 61 -9.88 -7.68 -1.89
N PHE A 62 -9.26 -8.85 -1.73
CA PHE A 62 -9.88 -10.16 -1.97
C PHE A 62 -9.57 -11.15 -0.83
N GLY A 63 -10.39 -12.20 -0.72
CA GLY A 63 -10.17 -13.29 0.22
C GLY A 63 -10.61 -13.01 1.68
N ASN A 64 -10.49 -14.03 2.52
CA ASN A 64 -10.69 -13.97 3.96
C ASN A 64 -9.60 -14.84 4.65
N PRO A 65 -8.57 -14.25 5.29
CA PRO A 65 -8.41 -12.81 5.60
C PRO A 65 -8.22 -11.93 4.36
N PRO A 66 -8.51 -10.61 4.47
CA PRO A 66 -8.37 -9.68 3.35
C PRO A 66 -6.92 -9.66 2.85
N ALA A 67 -6.74 -9.70 1.54
CA ALA A 67 -5.45 -9.64 0.86
C ALA A 67 -5.52 -8.69 -0.34
N ARG A 68 -4.37 -8.15 -0.73
CA ARG A 68 -4.20 -7.34 -1.93
C ARG A 68 -3.05 -7.87 -2.78
N SER A 69 -3.12 -7.61 -4.07
CA SER A 69 -2.08 -7.95 -5.05
C SER A 69 -1.23 -6.73 -5.42
N ILE A 70 -1.05 -5.80 -4.50
CA ILE A 70 -0.25 -4.57 -4.71
C ILE A 70 1.18 -4.68 -4.19
N TRP A 71 1.54 -5.81 -3.58
CA TRP A 71 2.79 -5.98 -2.84
C TRP A 71 3.90 -6.47 -3.76
N TRP A 72 5.02 -5.75 -3.80
CA TRP A 72 6.15 -6.03 -4.70
C TRP A 72 7.27 -6.74 -3.94
N ALA A 73 7.85 -7.78 -4.52
CA ALA A 73 8.95 -8.55 -3.94
C ALA A 73 10.01 -8.85 -5.00
#